data_AF-E0VL98-F1
#
_entry.id   AF-E0VL98-F1
#
_cell.length_a   1.000
_cell.length_b   1.000
_cell.length_c   1.000
_cell.angle_alpha   90.00
_cell.angle_beta   90.00
_cell.angle_gamma   90.00
#
_symmetry.space_group_name_H-M   'P 1'
#
loop_
_entity.id
_entity.type
_entity.pdbx_description
1 polymer ?
#
loop_
_entity_poly.entity_id
_entity_poly.type
_entity_poly.pdbx_seq_one_letter_code
_entity_poly.pdbx_strand_id
1 'polypeptide(L)'
;MKDKFVMASDQNVRHKNIRDKMVVNEKIGASTESKPPDNEDSESLEEQPLDIGEHYLVRRNDESWHPAEVIQSRYNDQENHYEYYVHYEGLNRRLDEWVSRDRIMSSRFDLNEQHWKNNDKSNKDITDGLDRKITRNQKRRHDEINHIQKTFAEMDPTTAALEKEHEAITKVKYIDKIQIGKFEIDTWYFSPYPDDYGKQTKLWICEYCLKYMRLDKTFRYHMSECTARHPPGKEIYRQGTLSIFEVDGSNHKIYCQNLCLLAKLFLDHKTLYFDVEPFLFYILCDSNKHGAHLVGYFSKEKESPDGNNVACILTLPPYQRQGYGKLLIAFSYELSRQEGKVGSPEKPLSDLGKLSYRSYWSWVLLNELRDYNRGCITIKNLSLKTSISQTDIISTLQSMNMVKYWKGQHVICVTPKVVEEHIKSPHFKKPRLTVDPKAILWAPLKKSNAKTGGKK
;
A
#
# COMPACT_ATOMS: atom_id res chain seq x y z
N MET A 1 -33.77 31.47 25.65
CA MET A 1 -34.46 30.18 25.74
C MET A 1 -33.39 29.11 25.80
N LYS A 2 -33.20 28.55 27.01
CA LYS A 2 -32.28 27.47 27.33
C LYS A 2 -33.15 26.24 27.48
N ASP A 3 -32.84 25.14 26.81
CA ASP A 3 -33.32 23.84 27.24
C ASP A 3 -32.13 22.90 27.46
N LYS A 4 -31.94 22.62 28.76
CA LYS A 4 -31.12 21.56 29.32
C LYS A 4 -31.94 20.28 29.24
N PHE A 5 -31.33 19.17 28.87
CA PHE A 5 -31.80 17.85 29.33
C PHE A 5 -30.73 17.23 30.22
N VAL A 6 -31.14 17.01 31.46
CA VAL A 6 -30.49 16.27 32.54
C VAL A 6 -31.33 15.01 32.76
N MET A 7 -30.74 14.01 33.43
CA MET A 7 -31.31 12.79 34.05
C MET A 7 -30.95 11.52 33.24
N ALA A 8 -30.46 10.42 33.83
CA ALA A 8 -30.18 10.12 35.23
C ALA A 8 -29.17 8.96 35.31
N SER A 9 -28.35 9.02 36.36
CA SER A 9 -27.57 7.94 36.95
C SER A 9 -28.48 6.98 37.71
N ASP A 10 -28.26 5.67 37.58
CA ASP A 10 -28.65 4.72 38.62
C ASP A 10 -27.55 3.68 38.85
N GLN A 11 -27.09 3.66 40.09
CA GLN A 11 -26.22 2.65 40.69
C GLN A 11 -27.08 1.46 41.11
N ASN A 12 -26.64 0.23 40.85
CA ASN A 12 -26.94 -0.86 41.77
C ASN A 12 -25.84 -1.92 41.76
N VAL A 13 -24.96 -1.79 42.74
CA VAL A 13 -23.94 -2.76 43.14
C VAL A 13 -24.63 -3.85 43.95
N ARG A 14 -24.54 -5.11 43.52
CA ARG A 14 -24.80 -6.26 44.39
C ARG A 14 -23.54 -7.13 44.47
N HIS A 15 -22.85 -6.94 45.58
CA HIS A 15 -21.89 -7.88 46.15
C HIS A 15 -22.56 -9.24 46.40
N LYS A 16 -21.93 -10.31 45.93
CA LYS A 16 -21.95 -11.62 46.62
C LYS A 16 -20.56 -12.23 46.58
N ASN A 17 -19.84 -12.01 47.69
CA ASN A 17 -18.74 -12.86 48.13
C ASN A 17 -19.31 -14.21 48.56
N ILE A 18 -18.76 -15.32 48.07
CA ILE A 18 -18.77 -16.59 48.78
C ILE A 18 -17.34 -17.11 48.78
N ARG A 19 -16.73 -17.05 49.96
CA ARG A 19 -15.47 -17.69 50.33
C ARG A 19 -15.76 -19.11 50.82
N ASP A 20 -14.78 -19.96 50.55
CA ASP A 20 -14.28 -21.08 51.37
C ASP A 20 -15.25 -22.20 51.78
N LYS A 21 -15.05 -23.36 51.15
CA LYS A 21 -15.11 -24.64 51.86
C LYS A 21 -13.87 -25.49 51.50
N MET A 22 -12.91 -25.47 52.42
CA MET A 22 -11.97 -26.57 52.65
C MET A 22 -12.78 -27.83 53.00
N VAL A 23 -12.51 -28.94 52.32
CA VAL A 23 -12.89 -30.27 52.79
C VAL A 23 -11.65 -31.17 52.77
N VAL A 24 -11.14 -31.33 53.99
CA VAL A 24 -10.50 -32.50 54.62
C VAL A 24 -10.08 -33.67 53.71
N ASN A 25 -8.77 -33.94 53.75
CA ASN A 25 -8.12 -35.21 53.46
C ASN A 25 -8.59 -36.31 54.43
N GLU A 26 -9.11 -37.42 53.91
CA GLU A 26 -9.06 -38.72 54.58
C GLU A 26 -8.55 -39.78 53.60
N LYS A 27 -7.37 -40.33 53.92
CA LYS A 27 -6.85 -41.59 53.39
C LYS A 27 -7.53 -42.75 54.13
N ILE A 28 -7.89 -43.83 53.43
CA ILE A 28 -7.74 -45.23 53.87
C ILE A 28 -7.98 -46.17 52.67
N GLY A 29 -7.11 -47.18 52.52
CA GLY A 29 -7.57 -48.55 52.23
C GLY A 29 -7.39 -49.07 50.80
N ALA A 30 -6.28 -49.76 50.58
CA ALA A 30 -5.98 -50.54 49.38
C ALA A 30 -6.92 -51.75 49.20
N SER A 31 -7.23 -52.08 47.94
CA SER A 31 -7.36 -53.48 47.49
C SER A 31 -7.07 -53.57 45.99
N THR A 32 -6.20 -54.52 45.66
CA THR A 32 -5.63 -54.86 44.37
C THR A 32 -6.55 -55.77 43.57
N GLU A 33 -6.77 -55.49 42.28
CA GLU A 33 -7.08 -56.53 41.29
C GLU A 33 -6.61 -56.08 39.88
N SER A 34 -5.91 -56.98 39.22
CA SER A 34 -5.07 -56.79 38.02
C SER A 34 -5.81 -57.05 36.70
N LYS A 35 -5.59 -56.20 35.68
CA LYS A 35 -5.84 -56.48 34.25
C LYS A 35 -4.76 -55.83 33.35
N PRO A 36 -4.53 -56.35 32.12
CA PRO A 36 -3.26 -56.34 31.38
C PRO A 36 -3.05 -55.05 30.53
N PRO A 37 -1.88 -54.85 29.87
CA PRO A 37 -1.29 -53.53 29.64
C PRO A 37 -1.94 -52.81 28.46
N ASP A 38 -2.46 -51.61 28.72
CA ASP A 38 -2.83 -50.64 27.69
C ASP A 38 -1.68 -49.67 27.47
N ASN A 39 -1.37 -49.43 26.20
CA ASN A 39 -0.31 -48.58 25.69
C ASN A 39 -0.27 -47.21 26.39
N GLU A 40 0.79 -46.99 27.17
CA GLU A 40 1.30 -45.65 27.48
C GLU A 40 1.92 -45.08 26.19
N ASP A 41 1.29 -44.04 25.66
CA ASP A 41 1.92 -42.82 25.14
C ASP A 41 0.93 -42.09 24.23
N SER A 42 -0.04 -41.44 24.86
CA SER A 42 -0.74 -40.31 24.26
C SER A 42 -0.92 -39.24 25.33
N GLU A 43 0.21 -38.79 25.89
CA GLU A 43 0.24 -37.47 26.50
C GLU A 43 -0.07 -36.45 25.40
N SER A 44 -1.24 -35.84 25.50
CA SER A 44 -1.55 -34.60 24.82
C SER A 44 -0.55 -33.54 25.31
N LEU A 45 0.56 -33.40 24.59
CA LEU A 45 1.45 -32.25 24.70
C LEU A 45 0.60 -31.02 24.39
N GLU A 46 0.16 -30.31 25.42
CA GLU A 46 -0.18 -28.90 25.30
C GLU A 46 1.09 -28.21 24.81
N GLU A 47 1.23 -28.08 23.48
CA GLU A 47 2.37 -27.42 22.88
C GLU A 47 2.51 -26.02 23.47
N GLN A 48 3.61 -25.78 24.19
CA GLN A 48 3.90 -24.48 24.76
C GLN A 48 3.92 -23.42 23.65
N PRO A 49 3.35 -22.23 23.90
CA PRO A 49 3.31 -21.17 22.91
C PRO A 49 4.73 -20.74 22.52
N LEU A 50 4.95 -20.49 21.24
CA LEU A 50 6.25 -20.09 20.71
C LEU A 50 6.67 -18.72 21.27
N ASP A 51 7.97 -18.55 21.46
CA ASP A 51 8.55 -17.30 21.96
C ASP A 51 8.47 -16.16 20.92
N ILE A 52 7.96 -15.01 21.36
CA ILE A 52 7.90 -13.78 20.57
C ILE A 52 9.29 -13.15 20.46
N GLY A 53 9.66 -12.70 19.26
CA GLY A 53 10.95 -12.10 18.92
C GLY A 53 12.02 -13.11 18.48
N GLU A 54 11.71 -14.41 18.58
CA GLU A 54 12.60 -15.48 18.13
C GLU A 54 12.32 -15.87 16.67
N HIS A 55 13.32 -16.48 16.03
CA HIS A 55 13.24 -16.91 14.65
C HIS A 55 12.93 -18.41 14.56
N TYR A 56 12.09 -18.78 13.62
CA TYR A 56 11.71 -20.17 13.34
C TYR A 56 11.64 -20.40 11.83
N LEU A 57 11.72 -21.65 11.41
CA LEU A 57 11.36 -22.02 10.04
C LEU A 57 9.84 -22.12 9.93
N VAL A 58 9.28 -21.34 9.00
CA VAL A 58 7.85 -21.24 8.75
C VAL A 58 7.54 -21.64 7.31
N ARG A 59 6.56 -22.54 7.15
CA ARG A 59 6.09 -23.02 5.86
C ARG A 59 5.10 -22.04 5.23
N ARG A 60 5.35 -21.65 3.98
CA ARG A 60 4.49 -20.77 3.19
C ARG A 60 3.45 -21.57 2.39
N ASN A 61 2.48 -20.87 1.79
CA ASN A 61 1.41 -21.49 0.99
C ASN A 61 1.91 -22.21 -0.28
N ASP A 62 3.14 -21.92 -0.72
CA ASP A 62 3.81 -22.64 -1.82
C ASP A 62 4.64 -23.84 -1.32
N GLU A 63 4.39 -24.27 -0.07
CA GLU A 63 5.09 -25.36 0.64
C GLU A 63 6.59 -25.10 0.91
N SER A 64 7.09 -23.90 0.61
CA SER A 64 8.47 -23.54 0.89
C SER A 64 8.68 -23.16 2.37
N TRP A 65 9.84 -23.51 2.92
CA TRP A 65 10.23 -23.16 4.28
C TRP A 65 11.12 -21.93 4.28
N HIS A 66 10.77 -20.95 5.11
CA HIS A 66 11.51 -19.70 5.23
C HIS A 66 11.78 -19.36 6.70
N PRO A 67 12.97 -18.81 7.03
CA PRO A 67 13.21 -18.23 8.33
C PRO A 67 12.29 -17.02 8.53
N ALA A 68 11.62 -16.96 9.68
CA ALA A 68 10.73 -15.86 10.04
C ALA A 68 10.80 -15.54 11.53
N GLU A 69 10.72 -14.27 11.85
CA GLU A 69 10.57 -13.76 13.21
C GLU A 69 9.10 -13.89 13.64
N VAL A 70 8.84 -14.48 14.81
CA VAL A 70 7.51 -14.47 15.43
C VAL A 70 7.30 -13.12 16.11
N ILE A 71 6.44 -12.27 15.55
CA ILE A 71 6.21 -10.91 16.04
C ILE A 71 5.14 -10.88 17.13
N GLN A 72 4.08 -11.68 16.99
CA GLN A 72 2.97 -11.70 17.93
C GLN A 72 2.26 -13.05 17.89
N SER A 73 1.61 -13.45 18.98
CA SER A 73 0.70 -14.60 19.02
C SER A 73 -0.72 -14.16 19.41
N ARG A 74 -1.72 -14.91 18.94
CA ARG A 74 -3.13 -14.79 19.34
C ARG A 74 -3.75 -16.17 19.50
N TYR A 75 -4.75 -16.28 20.36
CA TYR A 75 -5.59 -17.48 20.43
C TYR A 75 -6.82 -17.27 19.56
N ASN A 76 -7.10 -18.21 18.66
CA ASN A 76 -8.29 -18.19 17.82
C ASN A 76 -9.40 -19.01 18.51
N ASP A 77 -10.33 -18.32 19.18
CA ASP A 77 -11.45 -18.96 19.89
C ASP A 77 -12.39 -19.77 18.96
N GLN A 78 -12.43 -19.45 17.66
CA GLN A 78 -13.33 -20.11 16.72
C GLN A 78 -12.77 -21.46 16.24
N GLU A 79 -11.47 -21.51 15.98
CA GLU A 79 -10.76 -22.69 15.47
C GLU A 79 -10.04 -23.47 16.59
N ASN A 80 -10.01 -22.92 17.81
CA ASN A 80 -9.41 -23.51 19.01
C ASN A 80 -7.91 -23.82 18.87
N HIS A 81 -7.15 -22.92 18.24
CA HIS A 81 -5.69 -23.02 18.10
C HIS A 81 -4.97 -21.67 18.27
N TYR A 82 -3.66 -21.73 18.52
CA TYR A 82 -2.80 -20.55 18.48
C TYR A 82 -2.38 -20.19 17.06
N GLU A 83 -2.42 -18.90 16.76
CA GLU A 83 -1.90 -18.31 15.53
C GLU A 83 -0.76 -17.34 15.86
N TYR A 84 0.21 -17.27 14.95
CA TYR A 84 1.41 -16.47 15.10
C TYR A 84 1.54 -15.53 13.91
N TYR A 85 1.71 -14.24 14.18
CA TYR A 85 2.03 -13.26 13.15
C TYR A 85 3.53 -13.28 12.89
N VAL A 86 3.92 -13.57 11.66
CA VAL A 86 5.32 -13.81 11.31
C VAL A 86 5.82 -12.82 10.27
N HIS A 87 7.08 -12.40 10.42
CA HIS A 87 7.81 -11.65 9.40
C HIS A 87 8.90 -12.51 8.79
N TYR A 88 8.82 -12.73 7.48
CA TYR A 88 9.80 -13.56 6.77
C TYR A 88 11.09 -12.78 6.50
N GLU A 89 12.22 -13.34 6.94
CA GLU A 89 13.51 -12.67 6.88
C GLU A 89 13.91 -12.33 5.44
N GLY A 90 14.27 -11.07 5.20
CA GLY A 90 14.66 -10.55 3.88
C GLY A 90 13.52 -10.41 2.87
N LEU A 91 12.25 -10.63 3.27
CA LEU A 91 11.09 -10.44 2.43
C LEU A 91 10.33 -9.15 2.79
N ASN A 92 9.54 -8.63 1.86
CA ASN A 92 8.74 -7.43 2.07
C ASN A 92 7.58 -7.71 3.04
N ARG A 93 7.33 -6.80 3.98
CA ARG A 93 6.28 -6.90 5.02
C ARG A 93 4.86 -7.13 4.50
N ARG A 94 4.59 -6.85 3.22
CA ARG A 94 3.33 -7.24 2.56
C ARG A 94 3.06 -8.75 2.58
N LEU A 95 4.10 -9.56 2.79
CA LEU A 95 4.05 -11.01 2.86
C LEU A 95 3.86 -11.52 4.30
N ASP A 96 3.91 -10.64 5.29
CA ASP A 96 3.64 -10.98 6.68
C ASP A 96 2.19 -11.47 6.82
N GLU A 97 1.99 -12.52 7.61
CA GLU A 97 0.70 -13.20 7.75
C GLU A 97 0.55 -13.84 9.14
N TRP A 98 -0.69 -14.12 9.52
CA TRP A 98 -0.98 -15.03 10.62
C TRP A 98 -0.87 -16.47 10.12
N VAL A 99 -0.05 -17.29 10.77
CA VAL A 99 0.09 -18.72 10.48
C VAL A 99 -0.32 -19.54 11.70
N SER A 100 -0.91 -20.70 11.44
CA SER A 100 -1.23 -21.70 12.45
C SER A 100 0.04 -22.40 12.94
N ARG A 101 -0.02 -22.97 14.15
CA ARG A 101 1.11 -23.63 14.81
C ARG A 101 1.74 -24.76 13.98
N ASP A 102 0.96 -25.49 13.20
CA ASP A 102 1.42 -26.59 12.33
C ASP A 102 2.33 -26.15 11.18
N ARG A 103 2.33 -24.85 10.84
CA ARG A 103 3.19 -24.27 9.81
C ARG A 103 4.56 -23.84 10.35
N ILE A 104 4.83 -23.97 11.65
CA ILE A 104 6.07 -23.52 12.27
C ILE A 104 6.84 -24.72 12.86
N MET A 105 8.14 -24.81 12.60
CA MET A 105 8.97 -25.83 13.25
C MET A 105 9.14 -25.53 14.74
N SER A 106 9.11 -26.55 15.60
CA SER A 106 9.23 -26.37 17.07
C SER A 106 10.61 -25.89 17.51
N SER A 107 11.66 -26.18 16.75
CA SER A 107 13.02 -25.73 17.04
C SER A 107 13.24 -24.29 16.58
N ARG A 108 13.78 -23.47 17.48
CA ARG A 108 14.29 -22.14 17.12
C ARG A 108 15.34 -22.26 16.01
N PHE A 109 15.33 -21.29 15.09
CA PHE A 109 16.26 -21.21 13.98
C PHE A 109 17.32 -20.14 14.27
N ASP A 110 18.58 -20.55 14.40
CA ASP A 110 19.67 -19.59 14.54
C ASP A 110 20.10 -19.08 13.16
N LEU A 111 19.86 -17.79 12.92
CA LEU A 111 20.28 -17.08 11.70
C LEU A 111 21.80 -17.10 11.49
N ASN A 112 22.59 -17.29 12.55
CA ASN A 112 24.06 -17.23 12.50
C ASN A 112 24.71 -18.59 12.25
N GLU A 113 24.07 -19.71 12.61
CA GLU A 113 24.66 -21.05 12.49
C GLU A 113 24.61 -21.62 11.06
N GLN A 114 23.74 -21.08 10.20
CA GLN A 114 23.61 -21.54 8.82
C GLN A 114 23.78 -20.38 7.84
N HIS A 115 24.76 -20.48 6.94
CA HIS A 115 24.82 -19.70 5.71
C HIS A 115 23.61 -20.02 4.81
N TRP A 116 22.38 -19.69 5.24
CA TRP A 116 21.12 -19.93 4.52
C TRP A 116 21.09 -19.27 3.14
N LYS A 117 21.98 -18.29 2.90
CA LYS A 117 22.14 -17.61 1.61
C LYS A 117 22.80 -18.43 0.49
N ASN A 118 23.20 -19.70 0.70
CA ASN A 118 23.98 -20.43 -0.30
C ASN A 118 23.24 -21.42 -1.21
N ASN A 119 21.92 -21.61 -1.10
CA ASN A 119 21.25 -22.66 -1.89
C ASN A 119 20.11 -22.22 -2.83
N ASP A 120 19.92 -20.93 -3.08
CA ASP A 120 18.96 -20.46 -4.10
C ASP A 120 19.69 -19.97 -5.36
N LYS A 121 20.20 -20.93 -6.14
CA LYS A 121 20.87 -20.70 -7.43
C LYS A 121 20.00 -21.08 -8.65
N SER A 122 18.68 -20.95 -8.53
CA SER A 122 17.78 -21.15 -9.69
C SER A 122 16.82 -19.97 -9.97
N ASN A 123 17.10 -18.76 -9.46
CA ASN A 123 16.40 -17.57 -9.96
C ASN A 123 17.24 -16.27 -9.94
N LYS A 124 18.55 -16.38 -10.20
CA LYS A 124 19.38 -15.24 -10.58
C LYS A 124 19.50 -15.18 -12.11
N ASP A 125 18.58 -14.45 -12.72
CA ASP A 125 18.65 -13.94 -14.08
C ASP A 125 18.27 -12.45 -13.98
N ILE A 126 19.00 -11.42 -14.39
CA ILE A 126 20.25 -11.25 -15.14
C ILE A 126 20.81 -9.89 -14.66
N THR A 127 21.63 -9.84 -13.61
CA THR A 127 22.53 -8.69 -13.34
C THR A 127 23.58 -9.09 -12.30
N ASP A 128 24.43 -10.07 -12.59
CA ASP A 128 25.67 -10.20 -11.79
C ASP A 128 26.73 -10.94 -12.59
N GLY A 129 27.32 -10.19 -13.53
CA GLY A 129 28.50 -10.60 -14.28
C GLY A 129 29.53 -9.50 -14.17
N LEU A 130 30.30 -9.50 -13.08
CA LEU A 130 31.69 -9.07 -12.91
C LEU A 130 31.91 -8.61 -11.46
N ASP A 131 32.42 -9.54 -10.66
CA ASP A 131 32.89 -9.31 -9.30
C ASP A 131 34.18 -8.46 -9.32
N ARG A 132 34.02 -7.18 -9.67
CA ARG A 132 35.06 -6.15 -9.52
C ARG A 132 34.70 -5.35 -8.27
N LYS A 133 35.55 -5.40 -7.24
CA LYS A 133 35.49 -4.53 -6.05
C LYS A 133 35.07 -3.11 -6.44
N ILE A 134 33.80 -2.79 -6.20
CA ILE A 134 33.19 -1.52 -6.55
C ILE A 134 33.78 -0.45 -5.61
N THR A 135 34.27 0.63 -6.19
CA THR A 135 34.80 1.75 -5.40
C THR A 135 33.66 2.45 -4.64
N ARG A 136 33.95 3.03 -3.46
CA ARG A 136 32.97 3.74 -2.61
C ARG A 136 32.09 4.75 -3.37
N ASN A 137 32.63 5.36 -4.44
CA ASN A 137 31.92 6.32 -5.27
C ASN A 137 30.95 5.67 -6.29
N GLN A 138 31.26 4.48 -6.79
CA GLN A 138 30.35 3.71 -7.66
C GLN A 138 29.21 3.06 -6.87
N LYS A 139 29.46 2.61 -5.63
CA LYS A 139 28.39 2.13 -4.73
C LYS A 139 27.41 3.26 -4.38
N ARG A 140 27.93 4.44 -4.05
CA ARG A 140 27.12 5.64 -3.80
C ARG A 140 26.23 6.02 -5.01
N ARG A 141 26.77 5.96 -6.23
CA ARG A 141 25.97 6.17 -7.45
C ARG A 141 24.94 5.07 -7.70
N HIS A 142 25.26 3.81 -7.41
CA HIS A 142 24.32 2.69 -7.55
C HIS A 142 23.14 2.84 -6.57
N ASP A 143 23.43 3.21 -5.33
CA ASP A 143 22.43 3.45 -4.28
C ASP A 143 21.59 4.71 -4.59
N GLU A 144 22.21 5.78 -5.12
CA GLU A 144 21.54 6.99 -5.62
C GLU A 144 20.67 6.73 -6.86
N ILE A 145 21.05 5.80 -7.76
CA ILE A 145 20.28 5.46 -8.97
C ILE A 145 19.12 4.50 -8.64
N ASN A 146 19.29 3.61 -7.67
CA ASN A 146 18.25 2.65 -7.27
C ASN A 146 17.30 3.18 -6.19
N HIS A 147 17.60 4.35 -5.60
CA HIS A 147 16.78 4.96 -4.53
C HIS A 147 16.39 3.90 -3.50
N ILE A 148 17.40 3.16 -3.01
CA ILE A 148 17.28 2.33 -1.82
C ILE A 148 16.75 3.25 -0.72
N GLN A 149 15.75 2.78 0.05
CA GLN A 149 15.14 3.57 1.13
C GLN A 149 16.23 4.33 1.89
N LYS A 150 16.06 5.65 2.00
CA LYS A 150 16.89 6.44 2.88
C LYS A 150 16.77 5.82 4.26
N THR A 151 17.88 5.31 4.79
CA THR A 151 17.94 4.83 6.16
C THR A 151 17.46 5.94 7.10
N PHE A 152 16.77 5.58 8.18
CA PHE A 152 16.26 6.48 9.23
C PHE A 152 17.22 7.62 9.64
N ALA A 153 18.53 7.43 9.43
CA ALA A 153 19.59 8.40 9.64
C ALA A 153 19.53 9.68 8.76
N GLU A 154 18.77 9.71 7.66
CA GLU A 154 18.65 10.91 6.80
C GLU A 154 17.38 11.74 7.03
N MET A 155 16.48 11.29 7.91
CA MET A 155 15.28 12.04 8.29
C MET A 155 15.57 12.92 9.49
N ASP A 156 14.78 13.99 9.67
CA ASP A 156 14.87 14.75 10.91
C ASP A 156 14.46 13.87 12.10
N PRO A 157 15.04 14.08 13.30
CA PRO A 157 14.84 13.20 14.45
C PRO A 157 13.36 13.04 14.86
N THR A 158 12.55 14.09 14.65
CA THR A 158 11.12 14.08 14.97
C THR A 158 10.32 13.23 14.00
N THR A 159 10.56 13.36 12.69
CA THR A 159 9.93 12.51 11.67
C THR A 159 10.39 11.06 11.82
N ALA A 160 11.68 10.82 12.05
CA ALA A 160 12.20 9.47 12.27
C ALA A 160 11.60 8.80 13.52
N ALA A 161 11.38 9.55 14.61
CA ALA A 161 10.74 9.04 15.82
C ALA A 161 9.25 8.73 15.59
N LEU A 162 8.52 9.62 14.92
CA LEU A 162 7.12 9.41 14.55
C LEU A 162 6.96 8.22 13.61
N GLU A 163 7.85 8.07 12.63
CA GLU A 163 7.85 6.90 11.74
C GLU A 163 8.17 5.61 12.48
N LYS A 164 9.14 5.62 13.40
CA LYS A 164 9.49 4.44 14.22
C LYS A 164 8.36 4.04 15.17
N GLU A 165 7.68 5.01 15.77
CA GLU A 165 6.49 4.77 16.60
C GLU A 165 5.32 4.26 15.76
N HIS A 166 5.09 4.86 14.59
CA HIS A 166 4.09 4.40 13.63
C HIS A 166 4.37 2.97 13.17
N GLU A 167 5.62 2.65 12.81
CA GLU A 167 6.04 1.30 12.43
C GLU A 167 5.81 0.30 13.56
N ALA A 168 6.10 0.67 14.81
CA ALA A 168 5.88 -0.19 15.98
C ALA A 168 4.40 -0.50 16.20
N ILE A 169 3.52 0.50 16.08
CA ILE A 169 2.06 0.33 16.24
C ILE A 169 1.46 -0.46 15.07
N THR A 170 2.01 -0.28 13.87
CA THR A 170 1.53 -0.91 12.63
C THR A 170 2.24 -2.22 12.30
N LYS A 171 3.01 -2.79 13.25
CA LYS A 171 3.75 -4.05 13.03
C LYS A 171 2.85 -5.20 12.61
N VAL A 172 1.68 -5.31 13.24
CA VAL A 172 0.78 -6.45 13.09
C VAL A 172 -0.49 -6.02 12.38
N LYS A 173 -0.81 -6.70 11.28
CA LYS A 173 -2.10 -6.54 10.60
C LYS A 173 -3.13 -7.43 11.27
N TYR A 174 -4.31 -6.89 11.56
CA TYR A 174 -5.42 -7.66 12.15
C TYR A 174 -6.47 -8.05 11.11
N ILE A 175 -6.74 -7.16 10.16
CA ILE A 175 -7.68 -7.42 9.06
C ILE A 175 -6.93 -8.20 8.01
N ASP A 176 -7.18 -9.49 7.92
CA ASP A 176 -6.53 -10.39 6.96
C ASP A 176 -7.15 -10.24 5.56
N LYS A 177 -8.48 -10.02 5.50
CA LYS A 177 -9.24 -9.98 4.25
C LYS A 177 -10.29 -8.89 4.21
N ILE A 178 -10.63 -8.46 3.01
CA ILE A 178 -11.82 -7.64 2.75
C ILE A 178 -12.72 -8.27 1.68
N GLN A 179 -14.03 -8.14 1.84
CA GLN A 179 -15.00 -8.34 0.76
C GLN A 179 -15.36 -6.98 0.16
N ILE A 180 -15.14 -6.80 -1.14
CA ILE A 180 -15.58 -5.61 -1.88
C ILE A 180 -16.16 -6.01 -3.24
N GLY A 181 -17.45 -5.69 -3.44
CA GLY A 181 -18.21 -6.18 -4.59
C GLY A 181 -18.13 -7.70 -4.68
N LYS A 182 -17.70 -8.22 -5.84
CA LYS A 182 -17.51 -9.66 -6.10
C LYS A 182 -16.17 -10.23 -5.63
N PHE A 183 -15.27 -9.41 -5.06
CA PHE A 183 -13.92 -9.83 -4.73
C PHE A 183 -13.73 -10.01 -3.22
N GLU A 184 -13.07 -11.10 -2.85
CA GLU A 184 -12.38 -11.24 -1.58
C GLU A 184 -10.89 -10.96 -1.82
N ILE A 185 -10.29 -10.07 -1.03
CA ILE A 185 -8.92 -9.58 -1.24
C ILE A 185 -8.14 -9.67 0.06
N ASP A 186 -6.97 -10.30 0.02
CA ASP A 186 -6.01 -10.32 1.14
C ASP A 186 -5.35 -8.95 1.31
N THR A 187 -5.22 -8.51 2.55
CA THR A 187 -4.60 -7.22 2.89
C THR A 187 -3.08 -7.37 3.05
N TRP A 188 -2.37 -6.28 2.81
CA TRP A 188 -0.90 -6.25 2.85
C TRP A 188 -0.37 -5.59 4.11
N TYR A 189 -1.06 -4.57 4.61
CA TYR A 189 -0.59 -3.74 5.71
C TYR A 189 -1.71 -3.46 6.71
N PHE A 190 -1.31 -3.06 7.91
CA PHE A 190 -2.22 -2.52 8.90
C PHE A 190 -2.94 -1.26 8.38
N SER A 191 -4.24 -1.14 8.68
CA SER A 191 -5.04 0.06 8.50
C SER A 191 -5.83 0.39 9.78
N PRO A 192 -5.86 1.65 10.23
CA PRO A 192 -6.45 2.05 11.50
C PRO A 192 -7.98 2.21 11.41
N TYR A 193 -8.68 1.12 11.09
CA TYR A 193 -10.14 1.11 11.19
C TYR A 193 -10.56 1.31 12.66
N PRO A 194 -11.58 2.13 12.95
CA PRO A 194 -11.98 2.45 14.32
C PRO A 194 -12.40 1.23 15.17
N ASP A 195 -12.23 1.34 16.48
CA ASP A 195 -12.82 0.47 17.50
C ASP A 195 -12.64 -1.04 17.19
N ASP A 196 -13.73 -1.81 17.29
CA ASP A 196 -13.77 -3.25 17.06
C ASP A 196 -13.51 -3.64 15.60
N TYR A 197 -13.61 -2.71 14.64
CA TYR A 197 -13.42 -3.02 13.21
C TYR A 197 -11.96 -3.32 12.91
N GLY A 198 -11.04 -2.59 13.53
CA GLY A 198 -9.60 -2.78 13.38
C GLY A 198 -9.10 -4.13 13.89
N LYS A 199 -9.90 -4.89 14.66
CA LYS A 199 -9.57 -6.21 15.20
C LYS A 199 -10.27 -7.37 14.49
N GLN A 200 -11.09 -7.10 13.46
CA GLN A 200 -11.75 -8.15 12.71
C GLN A 200 -10.79 -8.78 11.72
N THR A 201 -10.84 -10.10 11.54
CA THR A 201 -10.10 -10.82 10.49
C THR A 201 -10.62 -10.50 9.09
N LYS A 202 -11.92 -10.22 8.96
CA LYS A 202 -12.57 -9.85 7.70
C LYS A 202 -13.46 -8.62 7.83
N LEU A 203 -13.35 -7.69 6.89
CA LEU A 203 -14.29 -6.59 6.72
C LEU A 203 -15.11 -6.72 5.44
N TRP A 204 -16.34 -6.22 5.48
CA TRP A 204 -17.24 -6.13 4.33
C TRP A 204 -17.34 -4.67 3.92
N ILE A 205 -17.04 -4.34 2.66
CA ILE A 205 -16.95 -2.96 2.18
C ILE A 205 -17.87 -2.79 0.97
N CYS A 206 -18.75 -1.79 1.06
CA CYS A 206 -19.60 -1.40 -0.07
C CYS A 206 -18.75 -0.84 -1.20
N GLU A 207 -18.85 -1.39 -2.40
CA GLU A 207 -18.04 -0.96 -3.55
C GLU A 207 -18.35 0.45 -4.05
N TYR A 208 -19.52 0.99 -3.70
CA TYR A 208 -19.96 2.31 -4.15
C TYR A 208 -19.69 3.41 -3.13
N CYS A 209 -20.15 3.26 -1.88
CA CYS A 209 -19.99 4.29 -0.85
C CYS A 209 -18.80 4.07 0.10
N LEU A 210 -18.10 2.92 -0.04
CA LEU A 210 -16.95 2.52 0.76
C LEU A 210 -17.22 2.35 2.25
N LYS A 211 -18.49 2.38 2.68
CA LYS A 211 -18.86 2.03 4.04
C LYS A 211 -18.37 0.62 4.35
N TYR A 212 -17.75 0.45 5.51
CA TYR A 212 -17.26 -0.82 6.03
C TYR A 212 -18.18 -1.38 7.11
N MET A 213 -18.28 -2.71 7.19
CA MET A 213 -19.16 -3.47 8.07
C MET A 213 -18.42 -4.70 8.60
N ARG A 214 -18.78 -5.15 9.81
CA ARG A 214 -18.18 -6.33 10.46
C ARG A 214 -18.80 -7.64 9.99
N LEU A 215 -20.11 -7.63 9.73
CA LEU A 215 -20.90 -8.83 9.51
C LEU A 215 -21.48 -8.85 8.10
N ASP A 216 -21.50 -10.02 7.49
CA ASP A 216 -22.16 -10.29 6.22
C ASP A 216 -23.66 -9.88 6.24
N LYS A 217 -24.35 -10.14 7.36
CA LYS A 217 -25.76 -9.75 7.52
C LYS A 217 -25.97 -8.23 7.40
N THR A 218 -25.12 -7.43 8.04
CA THR A 218 -25.23 -5.96 7.98
C THR A 218 -24.79 -5.42 6.62
N PHE A 219 -23.84 -6.10 5.96
CA PHE A 219 -23.47 -5.81 4.58
C PHE A 219 -24.61 -6.06 3.60
N ARG A 220 -25.30 -7.20 3.66
CA ARG A 220 -26.44 -7.49 2.78
C ARG A 220 -27.60 -6.51 3.00
N TYR A 221 -27.89 -6.15 4.25
CA TYR A 221 -28.86 -5.11 4.56
C TYR A 221 -28.45 -3.75 3.99
N HIS A 222 -27.17 -3.37 4.12
CA HIS A 222 -26.69 -2.14 3.49
C HIS A 222 -26.82 -2.18 1.97
N MET A 223 -26.57 -3.32 1.32
CA MET A 223 -26.71 -3.46 -0.13
C MET A 223 -28.16 -3.33 -0.62
N SER A 224 -29.17 -3.65 0.20
CA SER A 224 -30.58 -3.41 -0.14
C SER A 224 -30.98 -1.94 -0.03
N GLU A 225 -30.41 -1.22 0.94
CA GLU A 225 -30.77 0.19 1.22
C GLU A 225 -29.91 1.21 0.47
N CYS A 226 -28.67 0.86 0.12
CA CYS A 226 -27.73 1.80 -0.47
C CYS A 226 -28.15 2.20 -1.87
N THR A 227 -28.34 3.50 -2.09
CA THR A 227 -28.71 4.08 -3.39
C THR A 227 -27.49 4.48 -4.25
N ALA A 228 -26.28 4.54 -3.66
CA ALA A 228 -25.07 4.92 -4.38
C ALA A 228 -24.71 3.88 -5.45
N ARG A 229 -24.38 4.33 -6.66
CA ARG A 229 -23.94 3.49 -7.79
C ARG A 229 -22.69 4.02 -8.49
N HIS A 230 -22.06 5.05 -7.95
CA HIS A 230 -20.80 5.62 -8.41
C HIS A 230 -20.16 6.41 -7.25
N PRO A 231 -18.87 6.77 -7.34
CA PRO A 231 -18.26 7.71 -6.39
C PRO A 231 -19.05 9.04 -6.33
N PRO A 232 -19.05 9.74 -5.19
CA PRO A 232 -19.60 11.09 -5.13
C PRO A 232 -18.77 12.06 -5.99
N GLY A 233 -19.08 13.36 -5.95
CA GLY A 233 -18.35 14.36 -6.71
C GLY A 233 -18.72 14.40 -8.19
N LYS A 234 -17.79 14.86 -9.02
CA LYS A 234 -18.04 15.15 -10.44
C LYS A 234 -17.33 14.16 -11.35
N GLU A 235 -18.05 13.57 -12.28
CA GLU A 235 -17.40 12.85 -13.39
C GLU A 235 -16.71 13.86 -14.32
N ILE A 236 -15.38 13.79 -14.41
CA ILE A 236 -14.56 14.72 -15.20
C ILE A 236 -13.89 14.06 -16.40
N TYR A 237 -14.05 12.75 -16.56
CA TYR A 237 -13.53 12.02 -17.71
C TYR A 237 -14.35 10.77 -17.96
N ARG A 238 -14.64 10.50 -19.24
CA ARG A 238 -15.35 9.30 -19.71
C ARG A 238 -14.78 8.84 -21.05
N GLN A 239 -14.29 7.61 -21.12
CA GLN A 239 -13.88 6.97 -22.37
C GLN A 239 -14.31 5.50 -22.38
N GLY A 240 -15.33 5.18 -23.18
CA GLY A 240 -15.96 3.86 -23.15
C GLY A 240 -16.54 3.56 -21.77
N THR A 241 -16.11 2.46 -21.16
CA THR A 241 -16.52 2.09 -19.79
C THR A 241 -15.74 2.83 -18.71
N LEU A 242 -14.59 3.42 -19.02
CA LEU A 242 -13.73 4.05 -18.01
C LEU A 242 -14.20 5.45 -17.65
N SER A 243 -14.29 5.70 -16.35
CA SER A 243 -14.69 6.98 -15.76
C SER A 243 -13.70 7.45 -14.72
N ILE A 244 -13.44 8.75 -14.64
CA ILE A 244 -12.72 9.34 -13.50
C ILE A 244 -13.60 10.42 -12.84
N PHE A 245 -13.81 10.25 -11.54
CA PHE A 245 -14.55 11.18 -10.70
C PHE A 245 -13.58 12.03 -9.87
N GLU A 246 -13.76 13.34 -9.87
CA GLU A 246 -13.09 14.26 -8.95
C GLU A 246 -13.95 14.44 -7.69
N VAL A 247 -13.37 14.10 -6.55
CA VAL A 247 -14.02 14.14 -5.23
C VAL A 247 -13.22 15.05 -4.32
N ASP A 248 -13.87 16.11 -3.84
CA ASP A 248 -13.27 17.01 -2.86
C ASP A 248 -13.43 16.43 -1.45
N GLY A 249 -12.30 16.24 -0.74
CA GLY A 249 -12.29 15.73 0.63
C GLY A 249 -13.01 16.63 1.64
N SER A 250 -13.11 17.94 1.39
CA SER A 250 -13.90 18.87 2.21
C SER A 250 -15.41 18.64 2.06
N ASN A 251 -15.86 18.27 0.87
CA ASN A 251 -17.30 18.11 0.59
C ASN A 251 -17.79 16.69 0.88
N HIS A 252 -16.91 15.70 0.77
CA HIS A 252 -17.25 14.27 0.90
C HIS A 252 -16.34 13.56 1.92
N LYS A 253 -16.16 14.18 3.10
CA LYS A 253 -15.25 13.72 4.16
C LYS A 253 -15.35 12.23 4.46
N ILE A 254 -16.54 11.71 4.73
CA ILE A 254 -16.75 10.29 5.07
C ILE A 254 -16.31 9.34 3.95
N TYR A 255 -16.65 9.66 2.70
CA TYR A 255 -16.26 8.83 1.55
C TYR A 255 -14.73 8.79 1.41
N CYS A 256 -14.09 9.96 1.50
CA CYS A 256 -12.64 10.07 1.36
C CYS A 256 -11.88 9.41 2.54
N GLN A 257 -12.40 9.50 3.77
CA GLN A 257 -11.84 8.78 4.91
C GLN A 257 -11.94 7.27 4.72
N ASN A 258 -13.10 6.77 4.28
CA ASN A 258 -13.29 5.35 3.97
C ASN A 258 -12.34 4.88 2.86
N LEU A 259 -12.14 5.69 1.82
CA LEU A 259 -11.18 5.41 0.76
C LEU A 259 -9.75 5.37 1.29
N CYS A 260 -9.37 6.30 2.17
CA CYS A 260 -8.06 6.32 2.79
C CYS A 260 -7.79 5.09 3.67
N LEU A 261 -8.77 4.66 4.47
CA LEU A 261 -8.70 3.44 5.26
C LEU A 261 -8.55 2.19 4.38
N LEU A 262 -9.34 2.11 3.31
CA LEU A 262 -9.22 1.05 2.30
C LEU A 262 -7.84 1.05 1.65
N ALA A 263 -7.33 2.24 1.29
CA ALA A 263 -6.04 2.36 0.62
C ALA A 263 -4.87 1.98 1.53
N LYS A 264 -4.94 2.30 2.82
CA LYS A 264 -3.92 1.97 3.82
C LYS A 264 -3.71 0.47 3.99
N LEU A 265 -4.71 -0.37 3.69
CA LEU A 265 -4.56 -1.83 3.66
C LEU A 265 -3.56 -2.31 2.59
N PHE A 266 -3.25 -1.47 1.59
CA PHE A 266 -2.39 -1.78 0.44
C PHE A 266 -1.23 -0.80 0.26
N LEU A 267 -1.11 0.20 1.14
CA LEU A 267 -0.05 1.21 1.14
C LEU A 267 0.63 1.25 2.51
N ASP A 268 1.93 1.01 2.52
CA ASP A 268 2.71 0.96 3.75
C ASP A 268 2.82 2.36 4.41
N HIS A 269 3.34 3.32 3.66
CA HIS A 269 3.70 4.66 4.15
C HIS A 269 2.59 5.71 4.05
N LYS A 270 1.31 5.30 4.09
CA LYS A 270 0.21 6.29 4.09
C LYS A 270 -0.05 6.78 5.51
N THR A 271 0.24 8.05 5.77
CA THR A 271 0.16 8.64 7.12
C THR A 271 -1.13 9.44 7.35
N LEU A 272 -1.70 10.04 6.31
CA LEU A 272 -2.93 10.84 6.40
C LEU A 272 -4.15 10.06 5.93
N TYR A 273 -5.09 9.80 6.84
CA TYR A 273 -6.33 9.06 6.55
C TYR A 273 -7.61 9.69 7.12
N PHE A 274 -7.53 10.55 8.14
CA PHE A 274 -8.69 11.27 8.67
C PHE A 274 -8.79 12.72 8.21
N ASP A 275 -7.66 13.40 8.05
CA ASP A 275 -7.56 14.77 7.54
C ASP A 275 -7.53 14.74 6.02
N VAL A 276 -8.71 14.77 5.40
CA VAL A 276 -8.90 14.58 3.96
C VAL A 276 -9.22 15.89 3.24
N GLU A 277 -9.58 16.93 3.98
CA GLU A 277 -9.98 18.25 3.49
C GLU A 277 -8.93 18.94 2.60
N PRO A 278 -7.61 18.80 2.85
CA PRO A 278 -6.59 19.37 1.96
C PRO A 278 -6.47 18.69 0.59
N PHE A 279 -7.18 17.58 0.35
CA PHE A 279 -6.98 16.72 -0.81
C PHE A 279 -8.17 16.72 -1.78
N LEU A 280 -7.82 16.63 -3.07
CA LEU A 280 -8.71 16.15 -4.12
C LEU A 280 -8.39 14.68 -4.41
N PHE A 281 -9.42 13.89 -4.67
CA PHE A 281 -9.32 12.47 -4.99
C PHE A 281 -9.86 12.22 -6.39
N TYR A 282 -9.08 11.54 -7.22
CA TYR A 282 -9.42 11.20 -8.60
C TYR A 282 -9.67 9.70 -8.69
N ILE A 283 -10.95 9.33 -8.68
CA ILE A 283 -11.41 7.96 -8.55
C ILE A 283 -11.64 7.35 -9.92
N LEU A 284 -10.82 6.37 -10.30
CA LEU A 284 -10.99 5.61 -11.53
C LEU A 284 -11.97 4.45 -11.30
N CYS A 285 -12.97 4.41 -12.17
CA CYS A 285 -13.98 3.36 -12.19
C CYS A 285 -14.09 2.68 -13.56
N ASP A 286 -14.44 1.41 -13.53
CA ASP A 286 -15.00 0.70 -14.69
C ASP A 286 -16.53 0.70 -14.57
N SER A 287 -17.19 1.36 -15.51
CA SER A 287 -18.63 1.59 -15.49
C SER A 287 -19.38 0.61 -16.37
N ASN A 288 -20.46 0.05 -15.84
CA ASN A 288 -21.41 -0.77 -16.60
C ASN A 288 -22.86 -0.35 -16.28
N LYS A 289 -23.84 -1.16 -16.72
CA LYS A 289 -25.27 -0.90 -16.51
C LYS A 289 -25.71 -0.84 -15.04
N HIS A 290 -24.92 -1.42 -14.13
CA HIS A 290 -25.21 -1.45 -12.69
C HIS A 290 -24.61 -0.26 -11.95
N GLY A 291 -23.51 0.31 -12.44
CA GLY A 291 -22.86 1.45 -11.82
C GLY A 291 -21.39 1.61 -12.22
N ALA A 292 -20.70 2.51 -11.55
CA ALA A 292 -19.26 2.75 -11.67
C ALA A 292 -18.53 2.01 -10.54
N HIS A 293 -17.75 1.00 -10.89
CA HIS A 293 -17.06 0.12 -9.95
C HIS A 293 -15.63 0.63 -9.70
N LEU A 294 -15.26 0.84 -8.44
CA LEU A 294 -13.92 1.33 -8.07
C LEU A 294 -12.82 0.37 -8.58
N VAL A 295 -11.86 0.93 -9.32
CA VAL A 295 -10.66 0.21 -9.82
C VAL A 295 -9.40 0.70 -9.11
N GLY A 296 -9.31 2.00 -8.90
CA GLY A 296 -8.16 2.65 -8.27
C GLY A 296 -8.38 4.14 -8.13
N TYR A 297 -7.42 4.83 -7.55
CA TYR A 297 -7.47 6.28 -7.42
C TYR A 297 -6.07 6.88 -7.30
N PHE A 298 -5.99 8.19 -7.45
CA PHE A 298 -4.90 8.96 -6.83
C PHE A 298 -5.46 10.16 -6.04
N SER A 299 -4.75 10.59 -5.01
CA SER A 299 -5.01 11.86 -4.32
C SER A 299 -4.00 12.91 -4.74
N LYS A 300 -4.41 14.19 -4.67
CA LYS A 300 -3.58 15.35 -4.95
C LYS A 300 -3.89 16.43 -3.91
N GLU A 301 -2.86 17.02 -3.32
CA GLU A 301 -3.04 18.18 -2.46
C GLU A 301 -3.60 19.36 -3.27
N LYS A 302 -4.57 20.07 -2.70
CA LYS A 302 -5.11 21.30 -3.31
C LYS A 302 -4.00 22.34 -3.47
N GLU A 303 -3.11 22.42 -2.48
CA GLU A 303 -1.94 23.27 -2.47
C GLU A 303 -0.73 22.42 -2.07
N SER A 304 0.13 22.09 -3.03
CA SER A 304 1.38 21.35 -2.79
C SER A 304 2.58 22.30 -2.88
N PRO A 305 3.29 22.58 -1.78
CA PRO A 305 4.48 23.45 -1.78
C PRO A 305 5.58 22.93 -2.71
N ASP A 306 5.75 21.61 -2.75
CA ASP A 306 6.77 20.93 -3.56
C ASP A 306 6.33 20.72 -5.02
N GLY A 307 5.10 21.12 -5.36
CA GLY A 307 4.54 20.94 -6.69
C GLY A 307 4.23 19.48 -7.03
N ASN A 308 3.92 18.65 -6.02
CA ASN A 308 3.54 17.27 -6.26
C ASN A 308 2.18 17.23 -6.96
N ASN A 309 2.08 16.45 -8.05
CA ASN A 309 0.81 16.27 -8.76
C ASN A 309 0.05 15.00 -8.33
N VAL A 310 0.70 14.17 -7.51
CA VAL A 310 0.14 12.96 -6.89
C VAL A 310 0.73 12.86 -5.48
N ALA A 311 -0.13 12.66 -4.48
CA ALA A 311 0.25 12.36 -3.11
C ALA A 311 0.25 10.84 -2.87
N CYS A 312 -0.90 10.19 -3.10
CA CYS A 312 -1.02 8.73 -3.06
C CYS A 312 -1.63 8.22 -4.38
N ILE A 313 -1.24 7.03 -4.81
CA ILE A 313 -1.82 6.35 -5.97
C ILE A 313 -1.97 4.86 -5.68
N LEU A 314 -3.12 4.30 -6.02
CA LEU A 314 -3.43 2.90 -5.81
C LEU A 314 -4.29 2.34 -6.95
N THR A 315 -3.96 1.15 -7.41
CA THR A 315 -4.87 0.28 -8.15
C THR A 315 -5.18 -0.92 -7.25
N LEU A 316 -6.47 -1.21 -7.04
CA LEU A 316 -6.86 -2.33 -6.17
C LEU A 316 -6.27 -3.65 -6.70
N PRO A 317 -5.86 -4.58 -5.82
CA PRO A 317 -5.12 -5.78 -6.21
C PRO A 317 -5.71 -6.56 -7.40
N PRO A 318 -7.04 -6.82 -7.49
CA PRO A 318 -7.62 -7.57 -8.61
C PRO A 318 -7.42 -6.91 -9.99
N TYR A 319 -7.20 -5.59 -10.01
CA TYR A 319 -7.05 -4.81 -11.24
C TYR A 319 -5.58 -4.46 -11.57
N GLN A 320 -4.62 -4.89 -10.75
CA GLN A 320 -3.21 -4.62 -11.01
C GLN A 320 -2.71 -5.31 -12.27
N ARG A 321 -1.65 -4.76 -12.89
CA ARG A 321 -1.03 -5.24 -14.14
C ARG A 321 -1.95 -5.25 -15.38
N GLN A 322 -3.15 -4.68 -15.30
CA GLN A 322 -4.08 -4.56 -16.44
C GLN A 322 -3.94 -3.24 -17.22
N GLY A 323 -3.22 -2.26 -16.68
CA GLY A 323 -2.93 -0.97 -17.35
C GLY A 323 -3.48 0.25 -16.60
N TYR A 324 -4.40 0.05 -15.65
CA TYR A 324 -5.05 1.14 -14.90
C TYR A 324 -4.08 2.04 -14.12
N GLY A 325 -3.02 1.48 -13.53
CA GLY A 325 -2.00 2.29 -12.85
C GLY A 325 -1.31 3.29 -13.80
N LYS A 326 -0.98 2.88 -15.02
CA LYS A 326 -0.43 3.79 -16.04
C LYS A 326 -1.45 4.81 -16.52
N LEU A 327 -2.74 4.44 -16.57
CA LEU A 327 -3.81 5.37 -16.92
C LEU A 327 -3.96 6.46 -15.85
N LEU A 328 -3.94 6.11 -14.55
CA LEU A 328 -3.97 7.06 -13.44
C LEU A 328 -2.77 8.02 -13.48
N ILE A 329 -1.55 7.50 -13.71
CA ILE A 329 -0.34 8.32 -13.88
C ILE A 329 -0.49 9.27 -15.08
N ALA A 330 -0.94 8.76 -16.22
CA ALA A 330 -1.16 9.59 -17.41
C ALA A 330 -2.17 10.71 -17.11
N PHE A 331 -3.27 10.38 -16.43
CA PHE A 331 -4.30 11.33 -16.08
C PHE A 331 -3.78 12.43 -15.13
N SER A 332 -2.93 12.10 -14.15
CA SER A 332 -2.37 13.12 -13.26
C SER A 332 -1.50 14.14 -14.02
N TYR A 333 -0.75 13.69 -15.04
CA TYR A 333 0.01 14.59 -15.91
C TYR A 333 -0.86 15.39 -16.88
N GLU A 334 -1.98 14.83 -17.34
CA GLU A 334 -2.97 15.57 -18.13
C GLU A 334 -3.55 16.75 -17.35
N LEU A 335 -3.86 16.56 -16.06
CA LEU A 335 -4.26 17.67 -15.18
C LEU A 335 -3.15 18.71 -15.05
N SER A 336 -1.91 18.29 -14.77
CA SER A 336 -0.76 19.21 -14.70
C SER A 336 -0.58 20.02 -15.99
N ARG A 337 -0.81 19.40 -17.15
CA ARG A 337 -0.72 20.07 -18.45
C ARG A 337 -1.81 21.13 -18.62
N GLN A 338 -3.05 20.84 -18.24
CA GLN A 338 -4.14 21.83 -18.26
C GLN A 338 -3.92 22.97 -17.25
N GLU A 339 -3.20 22.72 -16.15
CA GLU A 339 -2.79 23.74 -15.19
C GLU A 339 -1.60 24.59 -15.67
N GLY A 340 -0.92 24.19 -16.75
CA GLY A 340 0.33 24.82 -17.20
C GLY A 340 1.49 24.63 -16.22
N LYS A 341 1.46 23.53 -15.44
CA LYS A 341 2.46 23.22 -14.40
C LYS A 341 3.25 21.97 -14.74
N VAL A 342 4.43 21.88 -14.15
CA VAL A 342 5.21 20.64 -14.06
C VAL A 342 4.89 19.95 -12.73
N GLY A 343 4.99 18.63 -12.69
CA GLY A 343 4.71 17.84 -11.50
C GLY A 343 5.58 16.59 -11.37
N SER A 344 5.66 16.10 -10.16
CA SER A 344 6.27 14.83 -9.77
C SER A 344 5.34 14.15 -8.74
N PRO A 345 5.34 12.82 -8.60
CA PRO A 345 4.72 12.20 -7.45
C PRO A 345 5.49 12.52 -6.16
N GLU A 346 4.76 12.56 -5.05
CA GLU A 346 5.32 12.60 -3.70
C GLU A 346 6.26 11.41 -3.45
N LYS A 347 7.30 11.64 -2.65
CA LYS A 347 8.34 10.66 -2.33
C LYS A 347 8.33 10.38 -0.82
N PRO A 348 8.64 9.15 -0.38
CA PRO A 348 9.12 8.01 -1.18
C PRO A 348 7.99 7.26 -1.92
N LEU A 349 8.28 6.83 -3.15
CA LEU A 349 7.41 5.92 -3.91
C LEU A 349 7.57 4.47 -3.44
N SER A 350 6.49 3.69 -3.46
CA SER A 350 6.56 2.22 -3.36
C SER A 350 7.30 1.62 -4.56
N ASP A 351 7.86 0.42 -4.42
CA ASP A 351 8.59 -0.24 -5.52
C ASP A 351 7.74 -0.43 -6.78
N LEU A 352 6.47 -0.81 -6.60
CA LEU A 352 5.50 -0.91 -7.70
C LEU A 352 5.22 0.46 -8.34
N GLY A 353 5.16 1.51 -7.51
CA GLY A 353 5.06 2.90 -7.95
C GLY A 353 6.26 3.31 -8.80
N LYS A 354 7.49 3.12 -8.30
CA LYS A 354 8.74 3.44 -9.01
C LYS A 354 8.79 2.77 -10.39
N LEU A 355 8.51 1.47 -10.46
CA LEU A 355 8.48 0.72 -11.73
C LEU A 355 7.43 1.28 -12.70
N SER A 356 6.24 1.62 -12.20
CA SER A 356 5.14 2.15 -13.00
C SER A 356 5.46 3.52 -13.58
N TYR A 357 5.97 4.45 -12.74
CA TYR A 357 6.37 5.80 -13.17
C TYR A 357 7.54 5.75 -14.15
N ARG A 358 8.60 4.98 -13.87
CA ARG A 358 9.74 4.84 -14.78
C ARG A 358 9.30 4.28 -16.14
N SER A 359 8.43 3.28 -16.15
CA SER A 359 7.88 2.73 -17.40
C SER A 359 7.01 3.74 -18.16
N TYR A 360 6.21 4.54 -17.45
CA TYR A 360 5.41 5.62 -18.06
C TYR A 360 6.30 6.73 -18.63
N TRP A 361 7.24 7.27 -17.85
CA TRP A 361 8.15 8.33 -18.30
C TRP A 361 9.00 7.88 -19.48
N SER A 362 9.55 6.67 -19.45
CA SER A 362 10.30 6.13 -20.59
C SER A 362 9.44 6.11 -21.85
N TRP A 363 8.17 5.71 -21.72
CA TRP A 363 7.22 5.69 -22.83
C TRP A 363 6.97 7.08 -23.42
N VAL A 364 6.63 8.05 -22.56
CA VAL A 364 6.34 9.43 -22.98
C VAL A 364 7.56 10.08 -23.62
N LEU A 365 8.73 9.99 -22.98
CA LEU A 365 9.93 10.68 -23.45
C LEU A 365 10.43 10.11 -24.77
N LEU A 366 10.41 8.80 -24.97
CA LEU A 366 10.81 8.20 -26.24
C LEU A 366 9.87 8.57 -27.38
N ASN A 367 8.55 8.65 -27.14
CA ASN A 367 7.61 9.15 -28.16
C ASN A 367 7.92 10.61 -28.54
N GLU A 368 8.12 11.49 -27.54
CA GLU A 368 8.46 12.89 -27.81
C GLU A 368 9.79 13.04 -28.56
N LEU A 369 10.79 12.21 -28.23
CA LEU A 369 12.09 12.19 -28.91
C LEU A 369 12.00 11.64 -30.34
N ARG A 370 11.10 10.68 -30.58
CA ARG A 370 10.85 10.09 -31.90
C ARG A 370 10.23 11.09 -32.87
N ASP A 371 9.23 11.82 -32.41
CA ASP A 371 8.49 12.77 -33.25
C ASP A 371 9.29 14.07 -33.52
N TYR A 372 10.42 14.25 -32.84
CA TYR A 372 11.27 15.42 -32.96
C TYR A 372 12.25 15.32 -34.14
N ASN A 373 11.76 15.58 -35.35
CA ASN A 373 12.56 15.45 -36.57
C ASN A 373 13.52 16.62 -36.88
N ARG A 374 13.49 17.75 -36.14
CA ARG A 374 14.35 18.92 -36.43
C ARG A 374 14.73 19.73 -35.17
N GLY A 375 16.03 19.76 -34.84
CA GLY A 375 16.66 20.66 -33.85
C GLY A 375 17.22 19.99 -32.58
N CYS A 376 17.82 20.78 -31.68
CA CYS A 376 18.21 20.30 -30.35
C CYS A 376 17.01 20.36 -29.39
N ILE A 377 16.49 19.20 -28.99
CA ILE A 377 15.51 19.12 -27.91
C ILE A 377 16.22 19.28 -26.57
N THR A 378 15.74 20.20 -25.73
CA THR A 378 16.29 20.43 -24.39
C THR A 378 15.42 19.74 -23.34
N ILE A 379 16.01 19.49 -22.16
CA ILE A 379 15.30 18.94 -21.00
C ILE A 379 14.14 19.87 -20.58
N LYS A 380 14.35 21.19 -20.68
CA LYS A 380 13.31 22.20 -20.42
C LYS A 380 12.14 22.06 -21.40
N ASN A 381 12.40 21.84 -22.69
CA ASN A 381 11.33 21.67 -23.69
C ASN A 381 10.51 20.40 -23.44
N LEU A 382 11.17 19.28 -23.10
CA LEU A 382 10.47 18.05 -22.71
C LEU A 382 9.60 18.26 -21.48
N SER A 383 10.13 18.95 -20.47
CA SER A 383 9.40 19.25 -19.23
C SER A 383 8.14 20.09 -19.49
N LEU A 384 8.25 21.13 -20.32
CA LEU A 384 7.11 21.98 -20.69
C LEU A 384 6.04 21.23 -21.49
N LYS A 385 6.43 20.32 -22.40
CA LYS A 385 5.49 19.54 -23.21
C LYS A 385 4.78 18.44 -22.44
N THR A 386 5.51 17.76 -21.56
CA THR A 386 5.04 16.53 -20.89
C THR A 386 4.53 16.78 -19.47
N SER A 387 4.76 17.98 -18.93
CA SER A 387 4.57 18.31 -17.51
C SER A 387 5.39 17.45 -16.53
N ILE A 388 6.33 16.64 -17.02
CA ILE A 388 7.25 15.87 -16.17
C ILE A 388 8.35 16.80 -15.65
N SER A 389 8.68 16.69 -14.37
CA SER A 389 9.77 17.47 -13.76
C SER A 389 11.10 17.22 -14.49
N GLN A 390 11.97 18.23 -14.53
CA GLN A 390 13.29 18.07 -15.17
C GLN A 390 14.14 17.00 -14.48
N THR A 391 14.01 16.85 -13.15
CA THR A 391 14.70 15.81 -12.37
C THR A 391 14.26 14.41 -12.77
N ASP A 392 12.97 14.19 -13.00
CA ASP A 392 12.45 12.89 -13.44
C ASP A 392 12.83 12.59 -14.89
N ILE A 393 12.87 13.61 -15.75
CA ILE A 393 13.39 13.47 -17.13
C ILE A 393 14.86 13.09 -17.12
N ILE A 394 15.69 13.80 -16.34
CA ILE A 394 17.12 13.53 -16.23
C ILE A 394 17.34 12.09 -15.75
N SER A 395 16.74 11.69 -14.64
CA SER A 395 16.92 10.35 -14.07
C SER A 395 16.44 9.25 -15.04
N THR A 396 15.31 9.47 -15.72
CA THR A 396 14.79 8.51 -16.71
C THR A 396 15.74 8.37 -17.90
N LEU A 397 16.19 9.47 -18.50
CA LEU A 397 17.12 9.44 -19.64
C LEU A 397 18.51 8.92 -19.23
N GLN A 398 18.99 9.21 -18.02
CA GLN A 398 20.22 8.62 -17.47
C GLN A 398 20.11 7.09 -17.41
N SER A 399 18.96 6.56 -16.97
CA SER A 399 18.73 5.12 -16.88
C SER A 399 18.71 4.40 -18.25
N MET A 400 18.54 5.15 -19.34
CA MET A 400 18.60 4.68 -20.72
C MET A 400 19.90 5.09 -21.44
N ASN A 401 20.88 5.67 -20.72
CA ASN A 401 22.12 6.22 -21.30
C ASN A 401 21.91 7.26 -22.42
N MET A 402 20.83 8.05 -22.32
CA MET A 402 20.39 9.01 -23.33
C MET A 402 20.75 10.47 -23.01
N VAL A 403 21.46 10.73 -21.92
CA VAL A 403 21.87 12.07 -21.48
C VAL A 403 23.32 12.05 -21.00
N LYS A 404 24.05 13.12 -21.30
CA LYS A 404 25.45 13.32 -20.86
C LYS A 404 25.55 14.59 -20.03
N TYR A 405 26.54 14.63 -19.15
CA TYR A 405 26.88 15.83 -18.39
C TYR A 405 28.00 16.58 -19.11
N TRP A 406 27.76 17.84 -19.48
CA TRP A 406 28.70 18.68 -20.22
C TRP A 406 28.65 20.12 -19.70
N LYS A 407 29.81 20.67 -19.32
CA LYS A 407 29.97 22.04 -18.80
C LYS A 407 28.94 22.44 -17.73
N GLY A 408 28.66 21.55 -16.78
CA GLY A 408 27.72 21.83 -15.70
C GLY A 408 26.24 21.59 -16.04
N GLN A 409 25.93 21.09 -17.25
CA GLN A 409 24.56 20.89 -17.71
C GLN A 409 24.32 19.47 -18.23
N HIS A 410 23.10 18.98 -18.05
CA HIS A 410 22.64 17.74 -18.68
C HIS A 410 22.19 18.03 -20.11
N VAL A 411 22.79 17.34 -21.08
CA VAL A 411 22.51 17.49 -22.51
C VAL A 411 22.02 16.16 -23.06
N ILE A 412 20.89 16.20 -23.75
CA ILE A 412 20.33 15.03 -24.43
C ILE A 412 21.20 14.77 -25.67
N CYS A 413 21.79 13.58 -25.77
CA CYS A 413 22.73 13.23 -26.83
C CYS A 413 22.31 11.91 -27.47
N VAL A 414 21.25 11.94 -28.27
CA VAL A 414 20.66 10.73 -28.87
C VAL A 414 20.46 10.89 -30.36
N THR A 415 20.68 9.80 -31.09
CA THR A 415 20.36 9.73 -32.51
C THR A 415 18.98 9.09 -32.69
N PRO A 416 18.27 9.35 -33.80
CA PRO A 416 17.00 8.68 -34.09
C PRO A 416 17.10 7.15 -34.05
N LYS A 417 18.26 6.59 -34.45
CA LYS A 417 18.54 5.15 -34.37
C LYS A 417 18.48 4.62 -32.93
N VAL A 418 19.12 5.31 -31.98
CA VAL A 418 19.12 4.93 -30.55
C VAL A 418 17.71 4.99 -29.96
N VAL A 419 16.92 6.00 -30.35
CA VAL A 419 15.51 6.12 -29.93
C VAL A 419 14.70 4.92 -30.44
N GLU A 420 14.81 4.59 -31.73
CA GLU A 420 14.12 3.44 -32.33
C GLU A 420 14.56 2.09 -31.75
N GLU A 421 15.84 1.92 -31.39
CA GLU A 421 16.33 0.73 -30.68
C GLU A 421 15.67 0.57 -29.31
N HIS A 422 15.54 1.66 -28.54
CA HIS A 422 14.83 1.63 -27.26
C HIS A 422 13.33 1.34 -27.42
N ILE A 423 12.70 1.91 -28.45
CA ILE A 423 11.27 1.66 -28.75
C ILE A 423 11.01 0.20 -29.10
N LYS A 424 11.95 -0.46 -29.80
CA LYS A 424 11.86 -1.89 -30.14
C LYS A 424 12.24 -2.82 -28.98
N SER A 425 12.80 -2.29 -27.89
CA SER A 425 13.20 -3.07 -26.72
C SER A 425 11.98 -3.69 -26.01
N PRO A 426 12.10 -4.92 -25.46
CA PRO A 426 11.04 -5.55 -24.67
C PRO A 426 10.60 -4.72 -23.44
N HIS A 427 11.48 -3.84 -22.96
CA HIS A 427 11.24 -2.94 -21.83
C HIS A 427 10.32 -1.78 -22.19
N PHE A 428 10.23 -1.44 -23.48
CA PHE A 428 9.35 -0.41 -23.99
C PHE A 428 8.03 -1.05 -24.44
N LYS A 429 7.01 -0.93 -23.59
CA LYS A 429 5.66 -1.38 -23.91
C LYS A 429 4.72 -0.18 -23.93
N LYS A 430 4.09 0.04 -25.08
CA LYS A 430 2.98 0.98 -25.21
C LYS A 430 1.95 0.68 -24.10
N PRO A 431 1.49 1.69 -23.33
CA PRO A 431 0.43 1.52 -22.36
C PRO A 431 -0.79 0.89 -23.01
N ARG A 432 -1.37 -0.12 -22.35
CA ARG A 432 -2.60 -0.79 -22.81
C ARG A 432 -3.78 0.17 -22.84
N LEU A 433 -3.82 1.07 -21.86
CA LEU A 433 -4.83 2.12 -21.72
C LEU A 433 -4.11 3.48 -21.79
N THR A 434 -4.71 4.41 -22.52
CA THR A 434 -4.20 5.77 -22.71
C THR A 434 -5.33 6.76 -22.46
N VAL A 435 -5.00 7.93 -21.90
CA VAL A 435 -5.98 9.01 -21.69
C VAL A 435 -6.20 9.74 -23.01
N ASP A 436 -7.45 9.91 -23.42
CA ASP A 436 -7.81 10.87 -24.46
C ASP A 436 -8.02 12.26 -23.83
N PRO A 437 -7.17 13.26 -24.11
CA PRO A 437 -7.31 14.60 -23.53
C PRO A 437 -8.64 15.27 -23.88
N LYS A 438 -9.27 14.92 -25.01
CA LYS A 438 -10.55 15.50 -25.44
C LYS A 438 -11.73 15.01 -24.59
N ALA A 439 -11.58 13.87 -23.93
CA ALA A 439 -12.59 13.31 -23.05
C ALA A 439 -12.53 13.90 -21.61
N ILE A 440 -11.57 14.79 -21.33
CA ILE A 440 -11.42 15.45 -20.03
C ILE A 440 -12.31 16.70 -20.01
N LEU A 441 -13.32 16.69 -19.13
CA LEU A 441 -14.26 17.78 -18.89
C LEU A 441 -13.90 18.51 -17.58
N TRP A 442 -12.71 19.07 -17.54
CA TRP A 442 -12.11 19.68 -16.35
C TRP A 442 -11.54 21.07 -16.65
N ALA A 443 -11.42 21.90 -15.63
CA ALA A 443 -10.73 23.19 -15.69
C ALA A 443 -10.05 23.49 -14.35
N PRO A 444 -8.87 24.13 -14.33
CA PRO A 444 -8.20 24.50 -13.09
C PRO A 444 -9.05 25.41 -12.20
N LEU A 445 -8.98 25.19 -10.88
CA LEU A 445 -9.57 26.09 -9.91
C LEU A 445 -8.96 27.49 -10.08
N LYS A 446 -9.79 28.49 -10.43
CA LYS A 446 -9.34 29.88 -10.49
C LYS A 446 -8.95 30.31 -9.08
N LYS A 447 -7.67 30.67 -8.87
CA LYS A 447 -7.25 31.31 -7.61
C LYS A 447 -8.10 32.56 -7.41
N SER A 448 -8.90 32.62 -6.36
CA SER A 448 -9.57 33.86 -5.98
C SER A 448 -8.50 34.87 -5.61
N ASN A 449 -8.33 35.93 -6.41
CA ASN A 449 -7.50 37.06 -6.02
C ASN A 449 -8.10 37.67 -4.76
N ALA A 450 -7.57 37.30 -3.59
CA ALA A 450 -7.82 38.00 -2.36
C ALA A 450 -7.31 39.44 -2.57
N LYS A 451 -8.26 40.37 -2.72
CA LYS A 451 -7.97 41.80 -2.78
C LYS A 451 -7.21 42.17 -1.52
N THR A 452 -5.91 42.42 -1.65
CA THR A 452 -5.15 43.20 -0.67
C THR A 452 -5.80 44.58 -0.61
N GLY A 453 -6.71 44.76 0.34
CA GLY A 453 -7.27 46.06 0.68
C GLY A 453 -6.15 46.96 1.20
N GLY A 454 -5.58 47.77 0.31
CA GLY A 454 -4.77 48.90 0.70
C GLY A 454 -5.64 49.83 1.54
N LYS A 455 -5.31 49.97 2.83
CA LYS A 455 -5.75 51.13 3.60
C LYS A 455 -5.06 52.34 2.99
N LYS A 456 -5.89 53.28 2.51
CA LYS A 456 -5.49 54.67 2.25
C LYS A 456 -5.09 55.36 3.54
#